data_AF-A0A3L8PCQ8-F1
#
_entry.id   AF-A0A3L8PCQ8-F1
#
_cell.length_a   1.000
_cell.length_b   1.000
_cell.length_c   1.000
_cell.angle_alpha   90.00
_cell.angle_beta   90.00
_cell.angle_gamma   90.00
#
_symmetry.space_group_name_H-M   'P 1'
#
loop_
_entity.id
_entity.type
_entity.pdbx_description
1 polymer ?
#
loop_
_entity_poly.entity_id
_entity_poly.type
_entity_poly.pdbx_seq_one_letter_code
_entity_poly.pdbx_strand_id
1 'polypeptide(L)'
;MTAAVMDLVALATEPEGLLPARQQMALSLGWHIILACFGVAFPAMIFVMHLRGIRRDDPVALGLAQRWAKTSAVLFAIGAVSGTVLSFEMGLLWPGLMGTFGDVLGLPFAFEGLSFFVEAIFLGIYLYGWGRMPPRRHLLMVV
;
A
#
# COMPACT_ATOMS: atom_id res chain seq x y z
N MET A 1 -52.04 -7.12 -3.23
CA MET A 1 -51.41 -5.86 -2.77
C MET A 1 -50.41 -6.06 -1.63
N THR A 2 -50.10 -7.30 -1.23
CA THR A 2 -49.24 -7.61 -0.07
C THR A 2 -47.81 -8.02 -0.44
N ALA A 3 -47.60 -8.76 -1.54
CA ALA A 3 -46.25 -9.19 -1.96
C ALA A 3 -45.37 -8.02 -2.44
N ALA A 4 -45.88 -7.15 -3.31
CA ALA A 4 -45.13 -6.00 -3.84
C ALA A 4 -44.74 -4.97 -2.77
N VAL A 5 -45.54 -4.83 -1.70
CA VAL A 5 -45.21 -3.96 -0.55
C VAL A 5 -44.15 -4.63 0.33
N MET A 6 -44.19 -5.95 0.47
CA MET A 6 -43.19 -6.73 1.20
C MET A 6 -41.83 -6.73 0.47
N ASP A 7 -41.84 -6.82 -0.86
CA ASP A 7 -40.64 -6.68 -1.70
C ASP A 7 -40.09 -5.25 -1.65
N LEU A 8 -40.95 -4.24 -1.62
CA LEU A 8 -40.54 -2.83 -1.48
C LEU A 8 -39.95 -2.53 -0.09
N VAL A 9 -40.49 -3.15 0.97
CA VAL A 9 -39.95 -3.06 2.34
C VAL A 9 -38.62 -3.82 2.44
N ALA A 10 -38.49 -4.98 1.81
CA ALA A 10 -37.24 -5.73 1.74
C ALA A 10 -36.14 -5.00 0.94
N LEU A 11 -36.53 -4.21 -0.07
CA LEU A 11 -35.63 -3.31 -0.81
C LEU A 11 -35.31 -2.02 -0.02
N ALA A 12 -36.16 -1.62 0.93
CA ALA A 12 -35.98 -0.40 1.73
C ALA A 12 -35.14 -0.63 2.99
N THR A 13 -35.08 -1.86 3.50
CA THR A 13 -34.25 -2.22 4.64
C THR A 13 -32.87 -2.65 4.16
N GLU A 14 -31.95 -1.69 4.05
CA GLU A 14 -30.53 -1.99 3.95
C GLU A 14 -30.13 -2.99 5.06
N PRO A 15 -29.29 -4.00 4.78
CA PRO A 15 -28.84 -4.95 5.80
C PRO A 15 -28.29 -4.19 7.01
N GLU A 16 -28.62 -4.63 8.23
CA GLU A 16 -28.28 -3.91 9.48
C GLU A 16 -26.78 -3.61 9.63
N GLY A 17 -25.90 -4.31 8.90
CA GLY A 17 -24.45 -4.07 8.87
C GLY A 17 -23.91 -3.24 7.70
N LEU A 18 -24.72 -2.87 6.71
CA LEU A 18 -24.16 -2.29 5.47
C LEU A 18 -23.60 -0.87 5.67
N LEU A 19 -24.31 0.00 6.38
CA LEU A 19 -23.83 1.35 6.65
C LEU A 19 -22.55 1.34 7.52
N PRO A 20 -22.49 0.60 8.64
CA PRO A 20 -21.25 0.42 9.39
C PRO A 20 -20.09 -0.13 8.55
N ALA A 21 -20.34 -1.15 7.71
CA ALA A 21 -19.32 -1.72 6.83
C ALA A 21 -18.75 -0.69 5.84
N ARG A 22 -19.61 0.15 5.24
CA ARG A 22 -19.19 1.26 4.36
C ARG A 22 -18.35 2.28 5.11
N GLN A 23 -18.77 2.68 6.31
CA GLN A 23 -18.07 3.69 7.11
C GLN A 23 -16.69 3.19 7.58
N GLN A 24 -16.63 1.93 8.03
CA GLN A 24 -15.38 1.31 8.46
C GLN A 24 -14.38 1.22 7.30
N MET A 25 -14.81 0.65 6.16
CA MET A 25 -13.99 0.57 4.95
C MET A 25 -13.57 1.96 4.44
N ALA A 26 -14.47 2.97 4.50
CA ALA A 26 -14.12 4.32 4.08
C ALA A 26 -13.02 4.95 4.96
N LEU A 27 -13.05 4.71 6.27
CA LEU A 27 -12.03 5.21 7.19
C LEU A 27 -10.68 4.50 6.98
N SER A 28 -10.69 3.16 6.94
CA SER A 28 -9.48 2.36 6.75
C SER A 28 -8.82 2.62 5.39
N LEU A 29 -9.61 2.62 4.31
CA LEU A 29 -9.13 2.89 2.95
C LEU A 29 -8.69 4.34 2.80
N GLY A 30 -9.44 5.28 3.37
CA GLY A 30 -9.11 6.71 3.35
C GLY A 30 -7.77 7.01 4.02
N TRP A 31 -7.44 6.32 5.11
CA TRP A 31 -6.12 6.42 5.73
C TRP A 31 -5.03 5.71 4.91
N HIS A 32 -5.31 4.48 4.47
CA HIS A 32 -4.35 3.67 3.74
C HIS A 32 -3.91 4.32 2.42
N ILE A 33 -4.83 4.94 1.67
CA ILE A 33 -4.50 5.52 0.36
C ILE A 33 -3.51 6.69 0.48
N ILE A 34 -3.58 7.47 1.57
CA ILE A 34 -2.61 8.54 1.85
C ILE A 34 -1.21 7.93 2.01
N LEU A 35 -1.10 6.86 2.79
CA LEU A 35 0.15 6.16 3.03
C LEU A 35 0.67 5.47 1.77
N ALA A 36 -0.21 4.82 1.00
CA ALA A 36 0.12 4.12 -0.23
C ALA A 36 0.68 5.10 -1.29
N CYS A 37 0.08 6.28 -1.44
CA CYS A 37 0.60 7.33 -2.34
C CYS A 37 2.04 7.73 -1.98
N PHE A 38 2.36 7.84 -0.69
CA PHE A 38 3.74 8.07 -0.27
C PHE A 38 4.63 6.84 -0.50
N GLY A 39 4.11 5.64 -0.26
CA GLY A 39 4.79 4.37 -0.56
C GLY A 39 5.30 4.31 -2.00
N VAL A 40 4.49 4.74 -2.97
CA VAL A 40 4.89 4.77 -4.39
C VAL A 40 5.81 5.95 -4.71
N ALA A 41 5.58 7.13 -4.13
CA ALA A 41 6.32 8.34 -4.47
C ALA A 41 7.77 8.35 -3.94
N PHE A 42 7.99 7.86 -2.72
CA PHE A 42 9.30 7.96 -2.06
C PHE A 42 10.40 7.16 -2.77
N PRO A 43 10.22 5.88 -3.15
CA PRO A 43 11.23 5.12 -3.89
C PRO A 43 11.70 5.84 -5.16
N ALA A 44 10.76 6.36 -5.96
CA ALA A 44 11.08 7.14 -7.15
C ALA A 44 11.89 8.40 -6.83
N MET A 45 11.52 9.16 -5.79
CA MET A 45 12.27 10.34 -5.37
C MET A 45 13.67 10.00 -4.86
N ILE A 46 13.80 8.94 -4.06
CA ILE A 46 15.09 8.46 -3.53
C ILE A 46 15.99 8.01 -4.68
N PHE A 47 15.45 7.27 -5.65
CA PHE A 47 16.17 6.83 -6.83
C PHE A 47 16.74 8.02 -7.60
N VAL A 48 15.93 9.05 -7.88
CA VAL A 48 16.38 10.24 -8.60
C VAL A 48 17.45 11.00 -7.82
N MET A 49 17.29 11.19 -6.51
CA MET A 49 18.27 11.89 -5.68
C MET A 49 19.59 11.12 -5.57
N HIS A 50 19.53 9.81 -5.38
CA HIS A 50 20.72 8.98 -5.32
C HIS A 50 21.44 8.97 -6.67
N LEU A 51 20.70 8.80 -7.77
CA LEU A 51 21.25 8.83 -9.13
C LEU A 51 21.93 10.17 -9.45
N ARG A 52 21.32 11.29 -9.06
CA ARG A 52 21.93 12.61 -9.16
C ARG A 52 23.19 12.70 -8.31
N GLY A 53 23.12 12.22 -7.07
CA GLY A 53 24.23 12.17 -6.12
C GLY A 53 25.48 11.50 -6.69
N ILE A 54 25.32 10.30 -7.27
CA ILE A 54 26.45 9.55 -7.84
C ILE A 54 26.95 10.12 -9.17
N ARG A 55 26.08 10.74 -9.97
CA ARG A 55 26.45 11.27 -11.30
C ARG A 55 27.12 12.63 -11.23
N ARG A 56 26.74 13.45 -10.25
CA ARG A 56 27.22 14.84 -10.09
C ARG A 56 28.15 15.02 -8.90
N ASP A 57 28.46 13.94 -8.18
CA ASP A 57 29.21 13.97 -6.93
C ASP A 57 28.60 14.97 -5.94
N ASP A 58 27.27 14.94 -5.82
CA ASP A 58 26.46 15.88 -5.04
C ASP A 58 26.14 15.27 -3.65
N PRO A 59 26.90 15.63 -2.58
CA PRO A 59 26.72 15.05 -1.26
C PRO A 59 25.38 15.46 -0.63
N VAL A 60 24.79 16.59 -1.05
CA VAL A 60 23.48 17.03 -0.56
C VAL A 60 22.39 16.11 -1.10
N ALA A 61 22.45 15.76 -2.39
CA ALA A 61 21.49 14.82 -2.99
C ALA A 61 21.58 13.43 -2.35
N LEU A 62 22.79 12.91 -2.07
CA LEU A 62 22.96 11.66 -1.32
C LEU A 62 22.41 11.74 0.10
N GLY A 63 22.65 12.85 0.80
CA GLY A 63 22.10 13.10 2.13
C GLY A 63 20.57 13.12 2.14
N LEU A 64 19.94 13.72 1.12
CA LEU A 64 18.48 13.69 0.95
C LEU A 64 17.97 12.26 0.70
N ALA A 65 18.61 11.52 -0.21
CA ALA A 65 18.25 10.13 -0.48
C ALA A 65 18.29 9.25 0.78
N GLN A 66 19.32 9.44 1.63
CA GLN A 66 19.46 8.70 2.88
C GLN A 66 18.39 9.08 3.91
N ARG A 67 18.06 10.37 4.03
CA ARG A 67 17.03 10.86 4.97
C ARG A 67 15.65 10.38 4.54
N TRP A 68 15.31 10.56 3.27
CA TRP A 68 14.02 10.13 2.72
C TRP A 68 13.83 8.63 2.75
N ALA A 69 14.89 7.82 2.61
CA ALA A 69 14.78 6.38 2.79
C ALA A 69 14.36 5.98 4.21
N LYS A 70 14.85 6.67 5.25
CA LYS A 70 14.42 6.43 6.63
C LYS A 70 12.94 6.79 6.81
N THR A 71 12.50 7.91 6.25
CA THR A 71 11.08 8.32 6.27
C THR A 71 10.20 7.31 5.52
N SER A 72 10.62 6.90 4.33
CA SER A 72 9.96 5.89 3.52
C SER A 72 9.78 4.58 4.28
N ALA A 73 10.81 4.11 5.00
CA ALA A 73 10.73 2.90 5.81
C ALA A 73 9.63 2.95 6.89
N VAL A 74 9.50 4.09 7.59
CA VAL A 74 8.46 4.27 8.61
C VAL A 74 7.07 4.28 7.97
N LEU A 75 6.89 5.05 6.89
CA LEU A 75 5.62 5.12 6.17
C LEU A 75 5.23 3.77 5.58
N PHE A 76 6.20 3.05 5.02
CA PHE A 76 6.02 1.71 4.46
C PHE A 76 5.54 0.72 5.53
N ALA A 77 6.14 0.72 6.72
CA ALA A 77 5.72 -0.16 7.81
C ALA A 77 4.26 0.11 8.24
N ILE A 78 3.86 1.37 8.37
CA ILE A 78 2.48 1.74 8.72
C ILE A 78 1.53 1.41 7.55
N GLY A 79 1.97 1.62 6.31
CA GLY A 79 1.26 1.25 5.09
C GLY A 79 0.97 -0.25 5.03
N ALA A 80 1.97 -1.09 5.28
CA ALA A 80 1.81 -2.55 5.27
C ALA A 80 0.78 -3.05 6.30
N VAL A 81 0.79 -2.49 7.51
CA VAL A 81 -0.20 -2.83 8.55
C VAL A 81 -1.61 -2.40 8.12
N SER A 82 -1.77 -1.17 7.61
CA SER A 82 -3.09 -0.69 7.15
C SER A 82 -3.62 -1.46 5.93
N GLY A 83 -2.75 -1.88 5.01
CA GLY A 83 -3.15 -2.74 3.88
C GLY A 83 -3.56 -4.15 4.31
N THR A 84 -2.90 -4.68 5.36
CA THR A 84 -3.30 -5.95 5.97
C THR A 84 -4.72 -5.87 6.54
N VAL A 85 -5.05 -4.78 7.24
CA VAL A 85 -6.42 -4.53 7.74
C VAL A 85 -7.42 -4.53 6.60
N LEU A 86 -7.16 -3.81 5.50
CA LEU A 86 -8.04 -3.78 4.34
C LEU A 86 -8.25 -5.14 3.68
N SER A 87 -7.19 -5.96 3.62
CA SER A 87 -7.27 -7.31 3.05
C SER A 87 -8.26 -8.19 3.83
N PHE A 88 -8.26 -8.09 5.17
CA PHE A 88 -9.24 -8.77 6.01
C PHE A 88 -10.63 -8.14 5.90
N GLU A 89 -10.72 -6.81 5.85
CA GLU A 89 -12.01 -6.11 5.71
C GLU A 89 -12.73 -6.46 4.42
N MET A 90 -12.01 -6.67 3.31
CA MET A 90 -12.61 -7.13 2.06
C MET A 90 -13.29 -8.50 2.22
N GLY A 91 -12.68 -9.44 2.95
CA GLY A 91 -13.27 -10.74 3.22
C GLY A 91 -14.41 -10.72 4.24
N LEU A 92 -14.26 -9.94 5.31
CA LEU A 92 -15.20 -9.91 6.45
C LEU A 92 -16.43 -9.04 6.17
N LEU A 93 -16.23 -7.86 5.57
CA LEU A 93 -17.29 -6.87 5.38
C LEU A 93 -18.01 -7.05 4.03
N TRP A 94 -17.35 -7.67 3.03
CA TRP A 94 -17.88 -7.84 1.68
C TRP A 94 -17.88 -9.30 1.20
N PRO A 95 -18.47 -10.24 1.96
CA PRO A 95 -18.43 -11.67 1.62
C PRO A 95 -19.16 -11.99 0.30
N GLY A 96 -20.21 -11.27 -0.06
CA GLY A 96 -20.88 -11.45 -1.35
C GLY A 96 -20.01 -11.06 -2.55
N LEU A 97 -19.21 -10.00 -2.40
CA LEU A 97 -18.25 -9.56 -3.42
C LEU A 97 -17.09 -10.55 -3.55
N MET A 98 -16.45 -10.89 -2.43
CA MET A 98 -15.30 -11.80 -2.41
C MET A 98 -15.68 -13.24 -2.74
N GLY A 99 -16.88 -13.71 -2.36
CA GLY A 99 -17.35 -15.04 -2.73
C GLY A 99 -17.63 -15.19 -4.23
N THR A 100 -18.05 -14.12 -4.90
CA THR A 100 -18.39 -14.15 -6.34
C THR A 100 -17.20 -13.82 -7.24
N PHE A 101 -16.37 -12.85 -6.84
CA PHE A 101 -15.30 -12.30 -7.68
C PHE A 101 -13.91 -12.47 -7.08
N GLY A 102 -13.78 -13.14 -5.93
CA GLY A 102 -12.52 -13.30 -5.22
C GLY A 102 -11.42 -13.99 -6.03
N ASP A 103 -11.77 -14.94 -6.91
CA ASP A 103 -10.77 -15.61 -7.75
C ASP A 103 -10.09 -14.64 -8.74
N VAL A 104 -10.83 -13.64 -9.21
CA VAL A 104 -10.32 -12.63 -10.16
C VAL A 104 -9.65 -11.48 -9.41
N LEU A 105 -10.25 -11.00 -8.32
CA LEU A 105 -9.72 -9.88 -7.52
C LEU A 105 -8.52 -10.30 -6.65
N GLY A 106 -8.48 -11.55 -6.19
CA GLY A 106 -7.42 -12.05 -5.34
C GLY A 106 -6.05 -12.14 -6.03
N LEU A 107 -6.04 -12.41 -7.34
CA LEU A 107 -4.80 -12.50 -8.12
C LEU A 107 -3.99 -11.17 -8.14
N PRO A 108 -4.57 -10.01 -8.50
CA PRO A 108 -3.86 -8.73 -8.44
C PRO A 108 -3.45 -8.36 -7.01
N PHE A 109 -4.27 -8.65 -5.99
CA PHE A 109 -3.87 -8.44 -4.58
C PHE A 109 -2.67 -9.32 -4.18
N ALA A 110 -2.59 -10.55 -4.69
CA ALA A 110 -1.43 -11.42 -4.45
C ALA A 110 -0.16 -10.86 -5.13
N PHE A 111 -0.28 -10.32 -6.34
CA PHE A 111 0.84 -9.65 -7.02
C PHE A 111 1.26 -8.36 -6.31
N GLU A 112 0.31 -7.58 -5.80
CA GLU A 112 0.59 -6.41 -4.98
C GLU A 112 1.37 -6.80 -3.73
N GLY A 113 0.91 -7.81 -2.99
CA GLY A 113 1.58 -8.31 -1.80
C GLY A 113 2.99 -8.83 -2.07
N LEU A 114 3.19 -9.56 -3.19
CA LEU A 114 4.51 -10.02 -3.61
C LEU A 114 5.44 -8.83 -3.94
N SER A 115 4.93 -7.85 -4.68
CA SER A 115 5.68 -6.66 -5.08
C SER A 115 6.09 -5.83 -3.85
N PHE A 116 5.17 -5.63 -2.91
CA PHE A 116 5.44 -4.99 -1.61
C PHE A 116 6.52 -5.74 -0.84
N PHE A 117 6.45 -7.08 -0.78
CA PHE A 117 7.45 -7.86 -0.06
C PHE A 117 8.85 -7.73 -0.67
N VAL A 118 8.94 -7.74 -2.01
CA VAL A 118 10.19 -7.50 -2.73
C VAL A 118 10.73 -6.11 -2.41
N GLU A 119 9.90 -5.08 -2.52
CA GLU A 119 10.25 -3.70 -2.17
C GLU A 119 10.76 -3.60 -0.72
N ALA A 120 10.10 -4.26 0.24
CA ALA A 120 10.51 -4.27 1.64
C ALA A 120 11.92 -4.84 1.85
N ILE A 121 12.25 -5.95 1.15
CA ILE A 121 13.58 -6.56 1.21
C ILE A 121 14.63 -5.60 0.67
N PHE A 122 14.39 -5.03 -0.52
CA PHE A 122 15.34 -4.15 -1.19
C PHE A 122 15.51 -2.82 -0.44
N LEU A 123 14.44 -2.24 0.09
CA LEU A 123 14.48 -1.07 0.96
C LEU A 123 15.31 -1.34 2.22
N GLY A 124 15.16 -2.52 2.84
CA GLY A 124 16.00 -2.95 3.96
C GLY A 124 17.47 -3.01 3.59
N ILE A 125 17.80 -3.66 2.46
CA ILE A 125 19.19 -3.70 1.94
C ILE A 125 19.69 -2.29 1.67
N TYR A 126 18.86 -1.40 1.10
CA TYR A 126 19.22 -0.02 0.83
C TYR A 126 19.55 0.77 2.10
N LEU A 127 18.75 0.62 3.15
CA LEU A 127 18.96 1.32 4.42
C LEU A 127 20.25 0.88 5.11
N TYR A 128 20.58 -0.41 5.07
CA TYR A 128 21.76 -0.96 5.74
C TYR A 128 22.99 -1.05 4.83
N GLY A 129 22.83 -0.86 3.51
CA GLY A 129 23.88 -0.96 2.50
C GLY A 129 24.79 0.26 2.37
N TRP A 130 24.45 1.39 3.01
CA TRP A 130 25.28 2.60 3.01
C TRP A 130 26.71 2.29 3.50
N GLY A 131 27.71 2.59 2.66
CA GLY A 131 29.14 2.33 2.95
C GLY A 131 29.58 0.87 2.87
N ARG A 132 28.67 -0.06 2.56
CA ARG A 132 28.95 -1.52 2.45
C ARG A 132 28.89 -2.04 1.02
N MET A 133 28.44 -1.22 0.06
CA MET A 133 28.26 -1.61 -1.34
C MET A 133 28.75 -0.52 -2.30
N PRO A 134 29.16 -0.88 -3.53
CA PRO A 134 29.46 0.10 -4.57
C PRO A 134 28.23 0.99 -4.88
N PRO A 135 28.40 2.31 -5.10
CA PRO A 135 27.27 3.24 -5.25
C PRO A 135 26.26 2.85 -6.34
N ARG A 136 26.74 2.31 -7.47
CA ARG A 136 25.87 1.85 -8.56
C ARG A 136 25.01 0.65 -8.18
N ARG A 137 25.55 -0.30 -7.40
CA ARG A 137 24.77 -1.46 -6.92
C ARG A 137 23.80 -1.03 -5.84
N HIS A 138 24.23 -0.10 -4.98
CA HIS A 138 23.38 0.42 -3.92
C HIS A 138 22.18 1.19 -4.46
N LEU A 139 22.34 1.97 -5.54
CA LEU A 139 21.22 2.59 -6.26
C LEU A 139 20.18 1.57 -6.74
N LEU A 140 20.61 0.41 -7.26
CA LEU A 140 19.70 -0.64 -7.75
C LEU A 140 18.91 -1.31 -6.63
N MET A 141 19.26 -1.07 -5.36
CA MET A 141 18.47 -1.55 -4.22
C MET A 141 17.30 -0.64 -3.89
N VAL A 142 17.16 0.51 -4.57
CA VAL A 142 15.93 1.30 -4.54
C VAL A 142 15.02 0.72 -5.62
N VAL A 143 14.23 -0.29 -5.23
CA VAL A 143 13.17 -0.91 -6.02
C VAL A 143 11.84 -0.40 -5.50
#